data_AF-A0A0A7FT72-F1
#
_entry.id   AF-A0A0A7FT72-F1
#
_cell.length_a   1.000
_cell.length_b   1.000
_cell.length_c   1.000
_cell.angle_alpha   90.00
_cell.angle_beta   90.00
_cell.angle_gamma   90.00
#
_symmetry.space_group_name_H-M   'P 1'
#
loop_
_entity.id
_entity.type
_entity.pdbx_description
1 polymer ?
#
loop_
_entity_poly.entity_id
_entity_poly.type
_entity_poly.pdbx_seq_one_letter_code
_entity_poly.pdbx_strand_id
1 'polypeptide(L)'
;MGKYYKKMFWGYLLIFLHFNINMGYKSVDILPDFIGYIMIGLALTKLATKEKIFKKGVNASYILAAVGIFNIGISVEAITRYSFVINIFSAIVGLFVTYSICKGIENEGIKYNKEDLSNKAKALWELEFIRTMLYIAITSIMINFNEGAIILTANGLLLMFSIFTSVMLLMLLRLAGGEFNEVN
;
A
#
# COMPACT_ATOMS: atom_id res chain seq x y z
N MET A 1 14.80 -0.92 16.29
CA MET A 1 13.52 -1.20 15.59
C MET A 1 13.59 -0.85 14.12
N GLY A 2 14.45 0.10 13.74
CA GLY A 2 14.61 0.56 12.37
C GLY A 2 14.90 -0.52 11.32
N LYS A 3 15.51 -1.66 11.67
CA LYS A 3 15.65 -2.79 10.73
C LYS A 3 14.31 -3.30 10.16
N TYR A 4 13.24 -3.28 10.95
CA TYR A 4 11.91 -3.73 10.51
C TYR A 4 11.24 -2.68 9.63
N TYR A 5 11.42 -1.39 9.93
CA TYR A 5 10.99 -0.28 9.06
C TYR A 5 11.72 -0.29 7.71
N LYS A 6 13.03 -0.57 7.69
CA LYS A 6 13.79 -0.78 6.45
C LYS A 6 13.26 -1.98 5.66
N LYS A 7 12.86 -3.08 6.33
CA LYS A 7 12.24 -4.22 5.65
C LYS A 7 10.87 -3.87 5.07
N MET A 8 10.06 -3.08 5.78
CA MET A 8 8.79 -2.55 5.24
C MET A 8 9.03 -1.60 4.05
N PHE A 9 10.04 -0.74 4.12
CA PHE A 9 10.44 0.13 3.00
C PHE A 9 10.72 -0.70 1.75
N TRP A 10 11.54 -1.75 1.86
CA TRP A 10 11.82 -2.62 0.72
C TRP A 10 10.59 -3.36 0.23
N GLY A 11 9.72 -3.85 1.12
CA GLY A 11 8.46 -4.48 0.73
C GLY A 11 7.54 -3.53 -0.03
N TYR A 12 7.36 -2.29 0.45
CA TYR A 12 6.59 -1.26 -0.24
C TYR A 12 7.25 -0.82 -1.55
N LEU A 13 8.58 -0.77 -1.61
CA LEU A 13 9.30 -0.42 -2.82
C LEU A 13 9.06 -1.47 -3.91
N LEU A 14 8.99 -2.76 -3.57
CA LEU A 14 8.64 -3.81 -4.53
C LEU A 14 7.21 -3.65 -5.06
N ILE A 15 6.25 -3.31 -4.19
CA ILE A 15 4.87 -3.03 -4.61
C ILE A 15 4.82 -1.80 -5.52
N PHE A 16 5.56 -0.75 -5.15
CA PHE A 16 5.61 0.50 -5.92
C PHE A 16 6.29 0.33 -7.29
N LEU A 17 7.35 -0.47 -7.35
CA LEU A 17 8.09 -0.77 -8.58
C LEU A 17 7.46 -1.90 -9.40
N HIS A 18 6.29 -2.41 -9.05
CA HIS A 18 5.64 -3.49 -9.78
C HIS A 18 5.64 -3.19 -11.30
N PHE A 19 6.47 -3.92 -12.05
CA PHE A 19 6.70 -3.73 -13.47
C PHE A 19 5.97 -4.83 -14.25
N ASN A 20 4.96 -4.42 -15.02
CA ASN A 20 4.40 -5.27 -16.07
C ASN A 20 5.26 -5.10 -17.33
N ILE A 21 5.97 -6.16 -17.74
CA ILE A 21 6.65 -6.17 -19.04
C ILE A 21 5.70 -6.76 -20.08
N ASN A 22 5.34 -5.95 -21.07
CA ASN A 22 4.61 -6.42 -22.24
C ASN A 22 5.55 -7.16 -23.18
N MET A 23 5.43 -8.49 -23.27
CA MET A 23 6.01 -9.30 -24.33
C MET A 23 4.94 -9.56 -25.40
N GLY A 24 4.85 -8.63 -26.37
CA GLY A 24 3.90 -8.74 -27.48
C GLY A 24 2.45 -8.74 -27.00
N TYR A 25 1.79 -9.90 -27.05
CA TYR A 25 0.38 -10.11 -26.69
C TYR A 25 0.16 -10.61 -25.25
N LYS A 26 1.22 -10.75 -24.44
CA LYS A 26 1.13 -11.08 -23.01
C LYS A 26 1.92 -10.08 -22.17
N SER A 27 1.27 -9.48 -21.18
CA SER A 27 1.94 -8.83 -20.06
C SER A 27 2.41 -9.91 -19.09
N VAL A 28 3.72 -10.02 -18.87
CA VAL A 28 4.27 -10.82 -17.78
C VAL A 28 4.58 -9.87 -16.64
N ASP A 29 3.90 -10.08 -15.52
CA ASP A 29 4.22 -9.42 -14.26
C ASP A 29 5.48 -10.06 -13.68
N ILE A 30 6.61 -9.37 -13.83
CA ILE A 30 7.93 -9.89 -13.44
C ILE A 30 8.12 -9.80 -11.92
N LEU A 31 7.42 -8.88 -11.27
CA LEU A 31 7.55 -8.65 -9.83
C LEU A 31 6.17 -8.58 -9.18
N PRO A 32 5.57 -9.74 -8.91
CA PRO A 32 4.27 -9.80 -8.27
C PRO A 32 4.28 -9.08 -6.91
N ASP A 33 3.25 -8.26 -6.71
CA ASP A 33 3.03 -7.46 -5.50
C ASP A 33 3.01 -8.30 -4.21
N PHE A 34 2.62 -9.58 -4.30
CA PHE A 34 2.51 -10.48 -3.15
C PHE A 34 3.83 -10.61 -2.38
N ILE A 35 4.99 -10.54 -3.06
CA ILE A 35 6.31 -10.62 -2.41
C ILE A 35 6.49 -9.42 -1.49
N GLY A 36 6.13 -8.23 -1.97
CA GLY A 36 6.18 -7.00 -1.17
C GLY A 36 5.26 -7.07 0.04
N TYR A 37 4.03 -7.55 -0.14
CA TYR A 37 3.07 -7.73 0.96
C TYR A 37 3.55 -8.77 1.99
N ILE A 38 4.16 -9.89 1.58
CA ILE A 38 4.76 -10.86 2.51
C ILE A 38 5.88 -10.20 3.32
N MET A 39 6.75 -9.41 2.67
CA MET A 39 7.85 -8.71 3.36
C MET A 39 7.33 -7.72 4.40
N ILE A 40 6.28 -6.96 4.07
CA ILE A 40 5.60 -6.05 4.99
C ILE A 40 4.98 -6.83 6.15
N GLY A 41 4.22 -7.89 5.87
CA GLY A 41 3.57 -8.74 6.89
C GLY A 41 4.57 -9.34 7.88
N LEU A 42 5.72 -9.82 7.39
CA LEU A 42 6.80 -10.34 8.24
C LEU A 42 7.42 -9.26 9.14
N ALA A 43 7.59 -8.05 8.63
CA ALA A 43 8.13 -6.93 9.41
C ALA A 43 7.13 -6.45 10.47
N LEU A 44 5.86 -6.28 10.09
CA LEU A 44 4.77 -5.95 10.99
C LEU A 44 4.57 -7.00 12.08
N THR A 45 4.76 -8.29 11.78
CA THR A 45 4.67 -9.38 12.77
C THR A 45 5.69 -9.17 13.90
N LYS A 46 6.90 -8.70 13.58
CA LYS A 46 7.92 -8.40 14.57
C LYS A 46 7.59 -7.14 15.37
N LEU A 47 7.07 -6.11 14.74
CA LEU A 47 6.65 -4.87 15.43
C LEU A 47 5.38 -5.07 16.28
N ALA A 48 4.49 -5.98 15.90
CA ALA A 48 3.28 -6.32 16.65
C ALA A 48 3.55 -6.90 18.04
N THR A 49 4.77 -7.37 18.29
CA THR A 49 5.21 -7.78 19.64
C THR A 49 5.39 -6.59 20.60
N LYS A 50 5.50 -5.37 20.07
CA LYS A 50 5.74 -4.14 20.83
C LYS A 50 4.53 -3.22 20.85
N GLU A 51 3.80 -3.13 19.74
CA GLU A 51 2.61 -2.27 19.61
C GLU A 51 1.49 -3.05 18.89
N LYS A 52 0.31 -3.13 19.53
CA LYS A 52 -0.78 -4.00 19.08
C LYS A 52 -1.40 -3.53 17.76
N ILE A 53 -1.30 -2.24 17.44
CA ILE A 53 -1.88 -1.67 16.21
C ILE A 53 -1.33 -2.33 14.94
N PHE A 54 -0.07 -2.80 14.98
CA PHE A 54 0.58 -3.49 13.86
C PHE A 54 -0.07 -4.82 13.50
N LYS A 55 -0.79 -5.47 14.44
CA LYS A 55 -1.48 -6.75 14.18
C LYS A 55 -2.56 -6.62 13.10
N LYS A 56 -3.22 -5.46 12.98
CA LYS A 56 -4.19 -5.21 11.91
C LYS A 56 -3.52 -5.26 10.54
N GLY A 57 -2.36 -4.59 10.41
CA GLY A 57 -1.59 -4.56 9.17
C GLY A 57 -0.96 -5.91 8.81
N VAL A 58 -0.60 -6.75 9.79
CA VAL A 58 -0.15 -8.13 9.54
C VAL A 58 -1.19 -8.91 8.76
N ASN A 59 -2.42 -8.96 9.28
CA ASN A 59 -3.51 -9.71 8.66
C ASN A 59 -3.83 -9.16 7.26
N ALA A 60 -3.94 -7.83 7.16
CA ALA A 60 -4.22 -7.18 5.88
C ALA A 60 -3.12 -7.43 4.83
N SER A 61 -1.84 -7.44 5.24
CA SER A 61 -0.72 -7.72 4.33
C SER A 61 -0.78 -9.16 3.81
N TYR A 62 -1.06 -10.15 4.67
CA TYR A 62 -1.18 -11.54 4.20
C TYR A 62 -2.44 -11.78 3.36
N ILE A 63 -3.54 -11.05 3.61
CA ILE A 63 -4.72 -11.08 2.73
C ILE A 63 -4.34 -10.57 1.34
N LEU A 64 -3.65 -9.43 1.23
CA LEU A 64 -3.22 -8.89 -0.07
C LEU A 64 -2.21 -9.79 -0.78
N ALA A 65 -1.29 -10.42 -0.02
CA ALA A 65 -0.41 -11.43 -0.59
C ALA A 65 -1.19 -12.62 -1.17
N ALA A 66 -2.22 -13.10 -0.47
CA ALA A 66 -3.08 -14.17 -0.96
C ALA A 66 -3.86 -13.75 -2.22
N VAL A 67 -4.37 -12.51 -2.27
CA VAL A 67 -5.00 -11.96 -3.49
C VAL A 67 -4.02 -11.94 -4.66
N GLY A 68 -2.80 -11.44 -4.45
CA GLY A 68 -1.76 -11.41 -5.49
C GLY A 68 -1.41 -12.80 -6.01
N ILE A 69 -1.26 -13.79 -5.12
CA ILE A 69 -1.01 -15.19 -5.51
C ILE A 69 -2.20 -15.77 -6.28
N PHE A 70 -3.43 -15.51 -5.83
CA PHE A 70 -4.64 -16.01 -6.47
C PHE A 70 -4.77 -15.47 -7.90
N ASN A 71 -4.45 -14.18 -8.11
CA ASN A 71 -4.51 -13.54 -9.42
C ASN A 71 -3.54 -14.15 -10.45
N ILE A 72 -2.45 -14.80 -10.04
CA ILE A 72 -1.52 -15.49 -10.96
C ILE A 72 -2.16 -16.72 -11.61
N GLY A 73 -3.06 -17.41 -10.92
CA GLY A 73 -3.65 -18.68 -11.35
C GLY A 73 -4.97 -18.57 -12.11
N ILE A 74 -5.51 -17.36 -12.29
CA ILE A 74 -6.83 -17.12 -12.88
C ILE A 74 -6.70 -16.70 -14.35
N SER A 75 -7.69 -17.05 -15.19
CA SER A 75 -7.73 -16.58 -16.57
C SER A 75 -7.85 -15.05 -16.65
N VAL A 76 -7.22 -14.45 -17.65
CA VAL A 76 -7.29 -13.00 -17.91
C VAL A 76 -8.75 -12.53 -18.00
N GLU A 77 -9.61 -13.30 -18.65
CA GLU A 77 -11.05 -12.99 -18.78
C GLU A 77 -11.77 -12.88 -17.43
N ALA A 78 -11.49 -13.80 -16.51
CA ALA A 78 -12.08 -13.77 -15.17
C ALA A 78 -11.52 -12.59 -14.35
N ILE A 79 -10.21 -12.31 -14.45
CA ILE A 79 -9.59 -11.13 -13.82
C ILE A 79 -10.25 -9.85 -14.35
N THR A 80 -10.41 -9.71 -15.67
CA THR A 80 -11.05 -8.53 -16.27
C THR A 80 -12.49 -8.38 -15.79
N ARG A 81 -13.28 -9.47 -15.78
CA ARG A 81 -14.68 -9.47 -15.34
C ARG A 81 -14.85 -9.01 -13.90
N TYR A 82 -13.96 -9.45 -13.00
CA TYR A 82 -14.06 -9.15 -11.56
C TYR A 82 -13.10 -8.05 -11.09
N SER A 83 -12.38 -7.40 -12.02
CA SER A 83 -11.31 -6.43 -11.72
C SER A 83 -11.78 -5.28 -10.83
N PHE A 84 -12.98 -4.74 -11.07
CA PHE A 84 -13.55 -3.67 -10.25
C PHE A 84 -13.69 -4.09 -8.78
N VAL A 85 -14.27 -5.26 -8.52
CA VAL A 85 -14.49 -5.76 -7.15
C VAL A 85 -13.15 -6.07 -6.47
N ILE A 86 -12.23 -6.73 -7.19
CA ILE A 86 -10.89 -7.05 -6.69
C ILE A 86 -10.12 -5.78 -6.34
N ASN A 87 -10.20 -4.74 -7.18
CA ASN A 87 -9.50 -3.48 -6.96
C ASN A 87 -10.05 -2.71 -5.76
N ILE A 88 -11.39 -2.60 -5.62
CA ILE A 88 -11.99 -1.97 -4.44
C ILE A 88 -11.64 -2.73 -3.17
N PHE A 89 -11.77 -4.06 -3.20
CA PHE A 89 -11.38 -4.90 -2.07
C PHE A 89 -9.92 -4.66 -1.69
N SER A 90 -9.02 -4.71 -2.66
CA SER A 90 -7.58 -4.51 -2.44
C SER A 90 -7.26 -3.11 -1.93
N ALA A 91 -7.95 -2.08 -2.42
CA ALA A 91 -7.81 -0.70 -1.92
C ALA A 91 -8.22 -0.58 -0.44
N ILE A 92 -9.34 -1.19 -0.05
CA ILE A 92 -9.82 -1.20 1.33
C ILE A 92 -8.85 -1.96 2.24
N VAL A 93 -8.41 -3.16 1.83
CA VAL A 93 -7.45 -3.95 2.62
C VAL A 93 -6.08 -3.23 2.68
N GLY A 94 -5.64 -2.62 1.59
CA GLY A 94 -4.43 -1.80 1.53
C GLY A 94 -4.47 -0.62 2.51
N LEU A 95 -5.64 0.03 2.64
CA LEU A 95 -5.86 1.09 3.61
C LEU A 95 -5.65 0.59 5.07
N PHE A 96 -6.03 -0.66 5.39
CA PHE A 96 -5.74 -1.23 6.71
C PHE A 96 -4.24 -1.46 6.95
N VAL A 97 -3.47 -1.81 5.91
CA VAL A 97 -2.01 -1.91 6.00
C VAL A 97 -1.43 -0.54 6.31
N THR A 98 -1.76 0.47 5.50
CA THR A 98 -1.27 1.84 5.67
C THR A 98 -1.70 2.44 7.02
N TYR A 99 -2.94 2.23 7.44
CA TYR A 99 -3.45 2.63 8.76
C TYR A 99 -2.56 2.10 9.88
N SER A 100 -2.30 0.79 9.83
CA SER A 100 -1.53 0.09 10.84
C SER A 100 -0.09 0.60 10.94
N ILE A 101 0.52 0.90 9.78
CA ILE A 101 1.87 1.47 9.69
C ILE A 101 1.89 2.89 10.23
N CYS A 102 1.06 3.78 9.68
CA CYS A 102 1.07 5.19 10.06
C CYS A 102 0.71 5.36 11.54
N LYS A 103 -0.34 4.67 12.03
CA LYS A 103 -0.73 4.77 13.44
C LYS A 103 0.32 4.16 14.37
N GLY A 104 1.02 3.11 13.94
CA GLY A 104 2.12 2.54 14.69
C GLY A 104 3.32 3.48 14.78
N ILE A 105 3.69 4.15 13.69
CA ILE A 105 4.75 5.16 13.67
C ILE A 105 4.36 6.37 14.53
N GLU A 106 3.10 6.81 14.47
CA GLU A 106 2.56 7.88 15.33
C GLU A 106 2.72 7.53 16.81
N ASN A 107 2.24 6.35 17.23
CA ASN A 107 2.32 5.88 18.61
C ASN A 107 3.78 5.76 19.09
N GLU A 108 4.66 5.15 18.28
CA GLU A 108 6.08 5.04 18.63
C GLU A 108 6.75 6.42 18.67
N GLY A 109 6.39 7.33 17.76
CA GLY A 109 6.90 8.69 17.73
C GLY A 109 6.54 9.44 19.02
N ILE A 110 5.29 9.36 19.47
CA ILE A 110 4.85 9.94 20.76
C ILE A 110 5.64 9.31 21.91
N LYS A 111 5.77 7.97 21.93
CA LYS A 111 6.46 7.23 23.00
C LYS A 111 7.94 7.63 23.13
N TYR A 112 8.60 7.95 22.04
CA TYR A 112 10.03 8.28 21.99
C TYR A 112 10.30 9.78 21.78
N ASN A 113 9.32 10.65 22.02
CA ASN A 113 9.42 12.12 21.88
C ASN A 113 9.89 12.58 20.49
N LYS A 114 9.46 11.89 19.43
CA LYS A 114 9.68 12.24 18.02
C LYS A 114 8.40 12.82 17.42
N GLU A 115 8.00 14.01 17.88
CA GLU A 115 6.73 14.65 17.50
C GLU A 115 6.59 14.93 16.00
N ASP A 116 7.67 15.37 15.35
CA ASP A 116 7.67 15.63 13.90
C ASP A 116 7.35 14.36 13.09
N LEU A 117 7.98 13.23 13.44
CA LEU A 117 7.72 11.93 12.81
C LEU A 117 6.27 11.48 13.05
N SER A 118 5.76 11.69 14.26
CA SER A 118 4.38 11.37 14.62
C SER A 118 3.37 12.18 13.80
N ASN A 119 3.58 13.50 13.69
CA ASN A 119 2.73 14.39 12.92
C ASN A 119 2.75 14.05 11.42
N LYS A 120 3.92 13.72 10.87
CA LYS A 120 4.06 13.25 9.48
C LYS A 120 3.29 11.95 9.24
N ALA A 121 3.35 10.99 10.17
CA ALA A 121 2.62 9.74 10.05
C ALA A 121 1.10 9.96 10.10
N LYS A 122 0.63 10.82 10.99
CA LYS A 122 -0.79 11.21 11.07
C LYS A 122 -1.28 11.88 9.79
N ALA A 123 -0.55 12.88 9.29
CA ALA A 123 -0.91 13.60 8.07
C ALA A 123 -0.94 12.67 6.85
N LEU A 124 0.02 11.76 6.73
CA LEU A 124 0.04 10.78 5.65
C LEU A 124 -1.15 9.81 5.73
N TRP A 125 -1.52 9.36 6.93
CA TRP A 125 -2.72 8.53 7.10
C TRP A 125 -3.98 9.22 6.61
N GLU A 126 -4.20 10.49 7.00
CA GLU A 126 -5.35 11.27 6.57
C GLU A 126 -5.38 11.43 5.04
N LEU A 127 -4.23 11.68 4.43
CA LEU A 127 -4.08 11.80 2.99
C LEU A 127 -4.40 10.47 2.26
N GLU A 128 -3.89 9.35 2.76
CA GLU A 128 -4.12 8.00 2.24
C GLU A 128 -5.59 7.58 2.34
N PHE A 129 -6.27 7.96 3.42
CA PHE A 129 -7.70 7.77 3.60
C PHE A 129 -8.49 8.55 2.55
N ILE A 130 -8.21 9.86 2.40
CA ILE A 130 -8.87 10.72 1.41
C ILE A 130 -8.64 10.19 0.00
N ARG A 131 -7.39 9.84 -0.35
CA ARG A 131 -7.06 9.25 -1.65
C ARG A 131 -7.86 7.98 -1.92
N THR A 132 -7.96 7.09 -0.95
CA THR A 132 -8.67 5.82 -1.11
C THR A 132 -10.17 6.04 -1.31
N MET A 133 -10.76 7.00 -0.59
CA MET A 133 -12.17 7.36 -0.78
C MET A 133 -12.42 8.01 -2.15
N LEU A 134 -11.53 8.91 -2.58
CA LEU A 134 -11.59 9.50 -3.94
C LEU A 134 -11.45 8.43 -5.02
N TYR A 135 -10.54 7.48 -4.85
CA TYR A 135 -10.38 6.35 -5.76
C TYR A 135 -11.68 5.55 -5.89
N ILE A 136 -12.30 5.15 -4.77
CA ILE A 136 -13.55 4.39 -4.78
C ILE A 136 -14.69 5.20 -5.42
N ALA A 137 -14.83 6.47 -5.07
CA ALA A 137 -15.89 7.33 -5.60
C ALA A 137 -15.74 7.56 -7.12
N ILE A 138 -14.55 7.95 -7.58
CA ILE A 138 -14.28 8.22 -8.99
C ILE A 138 -14.44 6.94 -9.81
N THR A 139 -13.85 5.82 -9.38
CA THR A 139 -13.97 4.55 -10.13
C THR A 139 -15.43 4.06 -10.22
N SER A 140 -16.23 4.25 -9.17
CA SER A 140 -17.65 3.90 -9.17
C SER A 140 -18.46 4.76 -10.15
N ILE A 141 -18.17 6.06 -10.22
CA ILE A 141 -18.81 6.98 -11.17
C ILE A 141 -18.42 6.62 -12.61
N MET A 142 -17.13 6.35 -12.85
CA MET A 142 -16.57 6.10 -14.18
C MET A 142 -17.14 4.85 -14.87
N ILE A 143 -17.69 3.88 -14.14
CA ILE A 143 -18.36 2.70 -14.74
C ILE A 143 -19.50 3.11 -15.69
N ASN A 144 -20.15 4.25 -15.44
CA ASN A 144 -21.29 4.72 -16.23
C ASN A 144 -20.90 5.57 -17.44
N PHE A 145 -19.61 5.87 -17.62
CA PHE A 145 -19.12 6.67 -18.73
C PHE A 145 -18.62 5.76 -19.86
N ASN A 146 -18.89 6.14 -21.11
CA ASN A 146 -18.37 5.46 -22.29
C ASN A 146 -17.33 6.31 -23.06
N GLU A 147 -17.04 7.51 -22.57
CA GLU A 147 -16.07 8.42 -23.17
C GLU A 147 -14.64 8.08 -22.72
N GLY A 148 -13.87 7.47 -23.62
CA GLY A 148 -12.50 7.02 -23.33
C GLY A 148 -11.56 8.14 -22.85
N ALA A 149 -11.74 9.37 -23.35
CA ALA A 149 -10.90 10.51 -22.95
C ALA A 149 -11.10 10.92 -21.47
N ILE A 150 -12.35 10.89 -20.99
CA ILE A 150 -12.70 11.21 -19.59
C ILE A 150 -12.12 10.13 -18.67
N ILE A 151 -12.33 8.85 -19.01
CA ILE A 151 -11.84 7.71 -18.24
C ILE A 151 -10.30 7.73 -18.15
N LEU A 152 -9.63 7.98 -19.28
CA LEU A 152 -8.16 8.06 -19.33
C LEU A 152 -7.63 9.20 -18.45
N THR A 153 -8.25 10.37 -18.53
CA THR A 153 -7.85 11.54 -17.73
C THR A 153 -8.04 11.31 -16.23
N ALA A 154 -9.19 10.74 -15.84
CA ALA A 154 -9.49 10.41 -14.44
C ALA A 154 -8.50 9.38 -13.87
N ASN A 155 -8.23 8.30 -14.62
CA ASN A 155 -7.25 7.29 -14.22
C ASN A 155 -5.84 7.86 -14.11
N GLY A 156 -5.45 8.77 -15.02
CA GLY A 156 -4.17 9.47 -14.96
C GLY A 156 -4.01 10.30 -13.69
N LEU A 157 -5.04 11.06 -13.30
CA LEU A 157 -5.04 11.84 -12.06
C LEU A 157 -4.95 10.96 -10.81
N LEU A 158 -5.72 9.87 -10.76
CA LEU A 158 -5.68 8.90 -9.67
C LEU A 158 -4.29 8.24 -9.55
N LEU A 159 -3.68 7.89 -10.67
CA LEU A 159 -2.34 7.30 -10.71
C LEU A 159 -1.29 8.29 -10.17
N MET A 160 -1.31 9.55 -10.63
CA MET A 160 -0.38 10.57 -10.15
C MET A 160 -0.50 10.78 -8.63
N PHE A 161 -1.73 10.82 -8.10
CA PHE A 161 -1.95 10.98 -6.67
C PHE A 161 -1.53 9.72 -5.87
N SER A 162 -1.70 8.53 -6.45
CA SER A 162 -1.19 7.27 -5.89
C SER A 162 0.34 7.23 -5.82
N ILE A 163 1.03 7.64 -6.87
CA ILE A 163 2.50 7.73 -6.90
C ILE A 163 2.99 8.70 -5.83
N PHE A 164 2.38 9.89 -5.75
CA PHE A 164 2.74 10.91 -4.77
C PHE A 164 2.65 10.38 -3.33
N THR A 165 1.52 9.79 -2.98
CA THR A 165 1.28 9.23 -1.63
C THR A 165 2.18 8.04 -1.31
N SER A 166 2.43 7.17 -2.30
CA SER A 166 3.37 6.04 -2.16
C SER A 166 4.81 6.50 -1.88
N VAL A 167 5.26 7.57 -2.56
CA VAL A 167 6.58 8.17 -2.31
C VAL A 167 6.65 8.75 -0.90
N MET A 168 5.60 9.43 -0.43
CA MET A 168 5.55 9.92 0.96
C MET A 168 5.61 8.78 1.98
N LEU A 169 4.94 7.66 1.72
CA LEU A 169 5.00 6.48 2.59
C LEU A 169 6.39 5.86 2.63
N LEU A 170 7.05 5.75 1.49
CA LEU A 170 8.45 5.30 1.41
C LEU A 170 9.38 6.25 2.19
N MET A 171 9.21 7.56 2.05
CA MET A 171 9.97 8.54 2.83
C MET A 171 9.71 8.39 4.34
N LEU A 172 8.46 8.23 4.76
CA LEU A 172 8.09 8.03 6.16
C LEU A 172 8.74 6.76 6.73
N LEU A 173 8.67 5.64 6.01
CA LEU A 173 9.31 4.38 6.42
C LEU A 173 10.84 4.50 6.54
N ARG A 174 11.47 5.25 5.63
CA ARG A 174 12.90 5.53 5.68
C ARG A 174 13.26 6.39 6.91
N LEU A 175 12.48 7.43 7.20
CA LEU A 175 12.66 8.30 8.36
C LEU A 175 12.50 7.52 9.67
N ALA A 176 11.39 6.78 9.82
CA ALA A 176 11.15 5.92 10.97
C ALA A 176 12.27 4.87 11.16
N GLY A 177 12.79 4.34 10.06
CA GLY A 177 13.94 3.43 10.06
C GLY A 177 15.24 4.04 10.57
N GLY A 178 15.44 5.35 10.38
CA GLY A 178 16.57 6.10 10.92
C GLY A 178 16.37 6.42 12.39
N GLU A 179 15.29 7.12 12.73
CA GLU A 179 15.05 7.63 14.07
C GLU A 179 14.89 6.53 15.12
N PHE A 180 14.18 5.43 14.82
CA PHE A 180 14.03 4.31 15.75
C PHE A 180 15.21 3.32 15.74
N ASN A 181 16.28 3.61 15.00
CA ASN A 181 17.56 2.94 15.20
C ASN A 181 18.41 3.63 16.27
N GLU A 182 18.21 4.94 16.51
CA GLU A 182 18.97 5.70 17.51
C GLU A 182 18.54 5.40 18.95
N VAL A 183 17.32 4.88 19.13
CA VAL A 183 16.69 4.66 20.45
C VAL A 183 16.65 3.16 20.85
N ASN A 184 17.31 2.27 20.10
CA ASN A 184 17.51 0.86 20.50
C ASN A 184 18.99 0.58 20.68
#